data_AF-A0A143G963-F1
#
_entry.id   AF-A0A143G963-F1
#
_cell.length_a   1.000
_cell.length_b   1.000
_cell.length_c   1.000
_cell.angle_alpha   90.00
_cell.angle_beta   90.00
_cell.angle_gamma   90.00
#
_symmetry.space_group_name_H-M   'P 1'
#
loop_
_entity.id
_entity.type
_entity.pdbx_description
1 polymer ?
#
loop_
_entity_poly.entity_id
_entity_poly.type
_entity_poly.pdbx_seq_one_letter_code
_entity_poly.pdbx_strand_id
1 'polypeptide(L)'
;MINYTIKTTDCLQAIVNCMTKNKCRYWMTSTLPSAKLGAVIAKLNEKYNLQMSSTERQSALRIGQPVWSLVVHYNPNEVGYFQFWLFTTGHRPPMRKKIYDADAIDSANRKLVREQNLMNVITQNPNELIRFKEYVLGQYVVYEGLKTGINKQYISPSKFGVPIEQNSFNGQESELSFKSMYNTDDKVVITAKVNPDDEERFNNINRNFGFLYYRNLQKGQHVGMTQPQILAELRKTYGVTPDANTPYNDLIRQLFKLYHRTNNRYLSIFQNKSEKTVKFTWYLHQDYLDRLDLEMRSKIRDIPTRQHLFEDSMKRIFAKGNFHGVRHQIGSINGQVRKAVKFRYPNIYEKIQWPTTLHYVRFSPTPYKNLHHYAEECSKASIIIKELLFRKEVDAYNNRKVRKALRAKDEILRNASVSSLNKLIRENTPKEHSDIIVTQEMINDFILKHPDMNPMYFPKTL
;
A
#
# COMPACT_ATOMS: atom_id res chain seq x y z
N MET A 1 6.56 -20.33 -11.39
CA MET A 1 5.67 -19.39 -12.09
C MET A 1 6.43 -18.10 -12.30
N ILE A 2 6.39 -17.52 -13.50
CA ILE A 2 7.06 -16.24 -13.81
C ILE A 2 5.99 -15.16 -13.99
N ASN A 3 6.16 -14.01 -13.34
CA ASN A 3 5.31 -12.83 -13.50
C ASN A 3 6.14 -11.71 -14.08
N TYR A 4 5.80 -11.27 -15.29
CA TYR A 4 6.42 -10.13 -15.93
C TYR A 4 5.62 -8.86 -15.64
N THR A 5 6.28 -7.75 -15.33
CA THR A 5 5.61 -6.50 -14.94
C THR A 5 6.34 -5.27 -15.47
N ILE A 6 5.59 -4.26 -15.89
CA ILE A 6 6.12 -2.94 -16.29
C ILE A 6 5.57 -1.83 -15.38
N LYS A 7 4.29 -1.93 -14.96
CA LYS A 7 3.72 -0.97 -14.03
C LYS A 7 4.16 -1.30 -12.60
N THR A 8 4.42 -0.25 -11.83
CA THR A 8 4.77 -0.37 -10.41
C THR A 8 3.68 -1.07 -9.61
N THR A 9 2.40 -0.79 -9.88
CA THR A 9 1.26 -1.44 -9.21
C THR A 9 1.19 -2.94 -9.47
N ASP A 10 1.45 -3.36 -10.72
CA ASP A 10 1.46 -4.78 -11.10
C ASP A 10 2.59 -5.53 -10.39
N CYS A 11 3.78 -4.94 -10.31
CA CYS A 11 4.93 -5.50 -9.59
C CYS A 11 4.64 -5.67 -8.09
N LEU A 12 4.16 -4.60 -7.45
CA LEU A 12 3.78 -4.60 -6.03
C LEU A 12 2.74 -5.70 -5.74
N GLN A 13 1.75 -5.89 -6.63
CA GLN A 13 0.74 -6.94 -6.46
C GLN A 13 1.26 -8.34 -6.74
N ALA A 14 2.14 -8.52 -7.73
CA ALA A 14 2.77 -9.80 -8.04
C ALA A 14 3.61 -10.32 -6.86
N ILE A 15 4.38 -9.44 -6.22
CA ILE A 15 5.13 -9.75 -5.00
C ILE A 15 4.19 -10.15 -3.86
N VAL A 16 3.13 -9.36 -3.60
CA VAL A 16 2.15 -9.69 -2.55
C VAL A 16 1.45 -11.04 -2.82
N ASN A 17 1.15 -11.35 -4.08
CA ASN A 17 0.55 -12.63 -4.46
C ASN A 17 1.48 -13.82 -4.17
N CYS A 18 2.81 -13.65 -4.27
CA CYS A 18 3.77 -14.68 -3.90
C CYS A 18 3.63 -15.06 -2.41
N MET A 19 3.30 -14.10 -1.54
CA MET A 19 3.17 -14.35 -0.10
C MET A 19 1.77 -14.80 0.27
N THR A 20 0.76 -14.16 -0.29
CA THR A 20 -0.62 -14.39 0.10
C THR A 20 -1.22 -15.64 -0.54
N LYS A 21 -1.02 -15.82 -1.85
CA LYS A 21 -1.58 -16.94 -2.62
C LYS A 21 -0.62 -18.12 -2.66
N ASN A 22 0.65 -17.87 -2.96
CA ASN A 22 1.63 -18.96 -3.12
C ASN A 22 2.27 -19.40 -1.80
N LYS A 23 2.07 -18.64 -0.71
CA LYS A 23 2.62 -18.91 0.63
C LYS A 23 4.14 -19.06 0.61
N CYS A 24 4.84 -18.26 -0.21
CA CYS A 24 6.30 -18.24 -0.17
C CYS A 24 6.78 -17.71 1.20
N ARG A 25 7.89 -18.27 1.71
CA ARG A 25 8.47 -17.92 3.02
C ARG A 25 9.83 -17.24 2.89
N TYR A 26 10.52 -17.53 1.79
CA TYR A 26 11.87 -17.04 1.53
C TYR A 26 11.93 -16.33 0.19
N TRP A 27 12.88 -15.41 0.06
CA TRP A 27 13.04 -14.62 -1.14
C TRP A 27 14.48 -14.16 -1.37
N MET A 28 14.80 -13.77 -2.59
CA MET A 28 16.00 -13.00 -2.95
C MET A 28 15.66 -12.01 -4.06
N THR A 29 16.55 -11.05 -4.30
CA THR A 29 16.41 -10.10 -5.40
C THR A 29 17.76 -9.78 -6.02
N SER A 30 17.75 -9.42 -7.29
CA SER A 30 18.90 -8.82 -7.96
C SER A 30 18.45 -7.95 -9.13
N THR A 31 19.36 -7.14 -9.63
CA THR A 31 19.22 -6.39 -10.88
C THR A 31 20.03 -7.06 -11.97
N LEU A 32 19.51 -7.07 -13.19
CA LEU A 32 20.11 -7.70 -14.37
C LEU A 32 20.15 -6.71 -15.53
N PRO A 33 21.28 -6.61 -16.25
CA PRO A 33 21.28 -5.98 -17.57
C PRO A 33 20.35 -6.74 -18.53
N SER A 34 19.62 -6.00 -19.35
CA SER A 34 18.84 -6.46 -20.51
C SER A 34 19.53 -7.57 -21.31
N ALA A 35 20.80 -7.36 -21.67
CA ALA A 35 21.59 -8.30 -22.47
C ALA A 35 21.72 -9.70 -21.82
N LYS A 36 21.60 -9.79 -20.49
CA LYS A 36 21.69 -11.06 -19.75
C LYS A 36 20.33 -11.67 -19.42
N LEU A 37 19.22 -10.96 -19.65
CA LEU A 37 17.90 -11.33 -19.17
C LEU A 37 17.46 -12.70 -19.69
N GLY A 38 17.58 -12.96 -21.00
CA GLY A 38 17.18 -14.23 -21.62
C GLY A 38 17.95 -15.42 -21.04
N ALA A 39 19.28 -15.32 -20.98
CA ALA A 39 20.14 -16.37 -20.46
C ALA A 39 19.90 -16.64 -18.97
N VAL A 40 19.70 -15.60 -18.16
CA VAL A 40 19.45 -15.75 -16.72
C VAL A 40 18.09 -16.37 -16.46
N ILE A 41 17.04 -15.93 -17.15
CA ILE A 41 15.69 -16.52 -16.99
C ILE A 41 15.70 -18.00 -17.39
N ALA A 42 16.37 -18.37 -18.47
CA ALA A 42 16.51 -19.77 -18.88
C ALA A 42 17.17 -20.62 -17.79
N LYS A 43 18.31 -20.17 -17.25
CA LYS A 43 19.03 -20.86 -16.15
C LYS A 43 18.19 -20.97 -14.88
N LEU A 44 17.46 -19.90 -14.52
CA LEU A 44 16.56 -19.93 -13.36
C LEU A 44 15.40 -20.91 -13.57
N ASN A 45 14.85 -20.97 -14.78
CA ASN A 45 13.78 -21.90 -15.11
C ASN A 45 14.26 -23.35 -15.06
N GLU A 46 15.42 -23.65 -15.63
CA GLU A 46 16.04 -24.99 -15.58
C GLU A 46 16.29 -25.44 -14.14
N LYS A 47 16.87 -24.57 -13.31
CA LYS A 47 17.21 -24.90 -11.92
C LYS A 47 15.99 -25.05 -11.00
N TYR A 48 14.98 -24.20 -11.16
CA TYR A 48 13.88 -24.07 -10.20
C TYR A 48 12.51 -24.49 -10.74
N ASN A 49 12.46 -24.96 -11.99
CA ASN A 49 11.25 -25.34 -12.70
C ASN A 49 10.16 -24.25 -12.60
N LEU A 50 10.43 -23.07 -13.15
CA LEU A 50 9.55 -21.91 -13.02
C LEU A 50 8.29 -21.98 -13.90
N GLN A 51 8.16 -22.98 -14.77
CA GLN A 51 7.00 -23.16 -15.66
C GLN A 51 6.11 -24.34 -15.31
N MET A 52 6.28 -24.92 -14.13
CA MET A 52 5.36 -25.95 -13.62
C MET A 52 3.89 -25.54 -13.82
N SER A 53 3.11 -26.46 -14.36
CA SER A 53 1.65 -26.36 -14.45
C SER A 53 1.02 -26.21 -13.06
N SER A 54 -0.21 -25.69 -13.01
CA SER A 54 -0.94 -25.56 -11.73
C SER A 54 -1.03 -26.91 -10.99
N THR A 55 -1.26 -28.00 -11.73
CA THR A 55 -1.36 -29.37 -11.20
C THR A 55 -0.04 -29.85 -10.60
N GLU A 56 1.08 -29.69 -11.30
CA GLU A 56 2.41 -30.06 -10.80
C GLU A 56 2.78 -29.23 -9.58
N ARG A 57 2.50 -27.92 -9.61
CA ARG A 57 2.73 -27.04 -8.46
C ARG A 57 1.97 -27.54 -7.26
N GLN A 58 0.67 -27.83 -7.40
CA GLN A 58 -0.14 -28.37 -6.31
C GLN A 58 0.38 -29.73 -5.82
N SER A 59 0.86 -30.59 -6.72
CA SER A 59 1.45 -31.88 -6.36
C SER A 59 2.70 -31.70 -5.49
N ALA A 60 3.68 -30.91 -5.95
CA ALA A 60 4.89 -30.59 -5.19
C ALA A 60 4.57 -29.97 -3.82
N LEU A 61 3.62 -29.04 -3.82
CA LEU A 61 3.08 -28.42 -2.62
C LEU A 61 2.47 -29.44 -1.65
N ARG A 62 1.76 -30.47 -2.12
CA ARG A 62 1.14 -31.52 -1.27
C ARG A 62 2.18 -32.45 -0.64
N ILE A 63 3.25 -32.77 -1.36
CA ILE A 63 4.33 -33.63 -0.87
C ILE A 63 5.38 -32.87 -0.04
N GLY A 64 5.23 -31.55 0.13
CA GLY A 64 6.10 -30.76 0.99
C GLY A 64 7.37 -30.21 0.31
N GLN A 65 7.44 -30.28 -1.01
CA GLN A 65 8.60 -29.80 -1.78
C GLN A 65 8.55 -28.27 -2.01
N PRO A 66 9.71 -27.60 -2.08
CA PRO A 66 9.77 -26.17 -2.37
C PRO A 66 9.26 -25.85 -3.76
N VAL A 67 8.40 -24.84 -3.86
CA VAL A 67 7.90 -24.34 -5.14
C VAL A 67 8.32 -22.89 -5.32
N TRP A 68 8.84 -22.60 -6.52
CA TRP A 68 9.44 -21.32 -6.83
C TRP A 68 8.53 -20.41 -7.67
N SER A 69 8.68 -19.10 -7.45
CA SER A 69 8.00 -18.04 -8.18
C SER A 69 8.96 -16.90 -8.47
N LEU A 70 8.98 -16.43 -9.71
CA LEU A 70 9.80 -15.32 -10.17
C LEU A 70 8.89 -14.13 -10.49
N VAL A 71 9.28 -12.94 -10.06
CA VAL A 71 8.70 -11.66 -10.49
C VAL A 71 9.80 -10.88 -11.18
N VAL A 72 9.57 -10.47 -12.42
CA VAL A 72 10.48 -9.65 -13.22
C VAL A 72 9.81 -8.30 -13.46
N HIS A 73 10.57 -7.23 -13.24
CA HIS A 73 10.12 -5.87 -13.41
C HIS A 73 11.05 -5.08 -14.31
N TYR A 74 10.46 -4.32 -15.21
CA TYR A 74 11.13 -3.37 -16.08
C TYR A 74 10.62 -1.96 -15.74
N ASN A 75 11.55 -1.03 -15.50
CA ASN A 75 11.23 0.37 -15.29
C ASN A 75 11.46 1.12 -16.62
N PRO A 76 10.41 1.59 -17.31
CA PRO A 76 10.58 2.29 -18.60
C PRO A 76 11.37 3.59 -18.54
N ASN A 77 11.60 4.15 -17.35
CA ASN A 77 12.44 5.34 -17.17
C ASN A 77 13.94 5.00 -17.09
N GLU A 78 14.30 3.72 -16.90
CA GLU A 78 15.66 3.24 -16.68
C GLU A 78 15.94 2.10 -17.67
N VAL A 79 16.11 2.48 -18.95
CA VAL A 79 16.33 1.52 -20.03
C VAL A 79 17.61 0.70 -19.78
N GLY A 80 17.57 -0.60 -20.11
CA GLY A 80 18.72 -1.49 -20.05
C GLY A 80 18.84 -2.32 -18.77
N TYR A 81 17.96 -2.12 -17.77
CA TYR A 81 18.00 -2.89 -16.53
C TYR A 81 16.64 -3.48 -16.15
N PHE A 82 16.69 -4.69 -15.59
CA PHE A 82 15.55 -5.41 -15.06
C PHE A 82 15.81 -5.75 -13.60
N GLN A 83 14.80 -5.56 -12.76
CA GLN A 83 14.82 -6.03 -11.37
C GLN A 83 14.04 -7.33 -11.28
N PHE A 84 14.51 -8.29 -10.49
CA PHE A 84 13.74 -9.49 -10.23
C PHE A 84 13.71 -9.86 -8.75
N TRP A 85 12.66 -10.58 -8.38
CA TRP A 85 12.51 -11.22 -7.08
C TRP A 85 12.19 -12.69 -7.29
N LEU A 86 12.99 -13.55 -6.68
CA LEU A 86 12.78 -14.99 -6.68
C LEU A 86 12.27 -15.41 -5.30
N PHE A 87 11.13 -16.08 -5.26
CA PHE A 87 10.44 -16.51 -4.06
C PHE A 87 10.35 -18.04 -4.01
N THR A 88 10.38 -18.60 -2.80
CA THR A 88 10.12 -20.03 -2.57
C THR A 88 9.27 -20.26 -1.33
N THR A 89 8.43 -21.30 -1.38
CA THR A 89 7.72 -21.81 -0.20
C THR A 89 8.65 -22.44 0.83
N GLY A 90 9.84 -22.87 0.41
CA GLY A 90 10.67 -23.78 1.19
C GLY A 90 10.02 -25.15 1.37
N HIS A 91 10.70 -25.99 2.14
CA HIS A 91 10.17 -27.28 2.59
C HIS A 91 9.08 -27.07 3.64
N ARG A 92 8.07 -27.93 3.58
CA ARG A 92 6.89 -27.84 4.46
C ARG A 92 6.30 -29.21 4.77
N PRO A 93 5.48 -29.32 5.82
CA PRO A 93 4.82 -30.58 6.16
C PRO A 93 3.98 -31.11 4.99
N PRO A 94 4.11 -32.41 4.63
CA PRO A 94 3.28 -33.00 3.60
C PRO A 94 1.82 -33.05 4.06
N MET A 95 0.89 -32.59 3.22
CA MET A 95 -0.52 -32.43 3.60
C MET A 95 -1.22 -33.74 4.03
N ARG A 96 -0.75 -34.89 3.54
CA ARG A 96 -1.36 -36.21 3.80
C ARG A 96 -0.65 -37.02 4.88
N LYS A 97 0.52 -36.59 5.36
CA LYS A 97 1.23 -37.27 6.44
C LYS A 97 0.84 -36.65 7.78
N LYS A 98 0.19 -37.45 8.65
CA LYS A 98 -0.16 -37.03 10.01
C LYS A 98 1.08 -36.86 10.91
N ILE A 99 2.12 -37.67 10.67
CA ILE A 99 3.40 -37.63 11.38
C ILE A 99 4.47 -37.22 10.38
N TYR A 100 5.22 -36.18 10.71
CA TYR A 100 6.35 -35.68 9.93
C TYR A 100 7.43 -35.19 10.88
N ASP A 101 8.68 -35.24 10.43
CA ASP A 101 9.84 -34.76 11.18
C ASP A 101 9.99 -33.25 10.96
N ALA A 102 9.61 -32.46 11.97
CA ALA A 102 9.70 -31.01 11.92
C ALA A 102 11.16 -30.53 11.90
N ASP A 103 12.05 -31.20 12.65
CA ASP A 103 13.47 -30.85 12.73
C ASP A 103 14.18 -31.09 11.40
N ALA A 104 13.82 -32.16 10.69
CA ALA A 104 14.33 -32.42 9.34
C ALA A 104 13.88 -31.33 8.34
N ILE A 105 12.62 -30.88 8.41
CA ILE A 105 12.11 -29.80 7.56
C ILE A 105 12.85 -28.49 7.85
N ASP A 106 13.06 -28.17 9.13
CA ASP A 106 13.77 -26.96 9.53
C ASP A 106 15.25 -27.01 9.14
N SER A 107 15.90 -28.16 9.28
CA SER A 107 17.27 -28.38 8.81
C SER A 107 17.38 -28.22 7.29
N ALA A 108 16.45 -28.81 6.53
CA ALA A 108 16.39 -28.66 5.07
C ALA A 108 16.16 -27.20 4.65
N ASN A 109 15.30 -26.47 5.36
CA ASN A 109 15.09 -25.04 5.13
C ASN A 109 16.32 -24.20 5.47
N ARG A 110 17.02 -24.46 6.58
CA ARG A 110 18.28 -23.78 6.92
C ARG A 110 19.35 -24.00 5.85
N LYS A 111 19.46 -25.24 5.35
CA LYS A 111 20.36 -25.58 4.23
C LYS A 111 19.97 -24.81 2.96
N LEU A 112 18.70 -24.83 2.59
CA LEU A 112 18.17 -24.12 1.43
C LEU A 112 18.46 -22.61 1.49
N VAL A 113 18.22 -21.99 2.65
CA VAL A 113 18.48 -20.57 2.89
C VAL A 113 19.96 -20.23 2.70
N ARG A 114 20.86 -21.04 3.27
CA ARG A 114 22.31 -20.84 3.15
C ARG A 114 22.79 -21.03 1.71
N GLU A 115 22.42 -22.12 1.05
CA GLU A 115 22.90 -22.46 -0.30
C GLU A 115 22.40 -21.50 -1.38
N GLN A 116 21.18 -20.98 -1.22
CA GLN A 116 20.58 -20.06 -2.18
C GLN A 116 20.64 -18.60 -1.71
N ASN A 117 21.32 -18.28 -0.60
CA ASN A 117 21.42 -16.94 -0.03
C ASN A 117 20.06 -16.22 0.06
N LEU A 118 19.08 -16.89 0.67
CA LEU A 118 17.70 -16.39 0.77
C LEU A 118 17.50 -15.58 2.04
N MET A 119 16.58 -14.62 1.96
CA MET A 119 16.07 -13.85 3.09
C MET A 119 14.70 -14.35 3.51
N ASN A 120 14.36 -14.18 4.78
CA ASN A 120 13.02 -14.47 5.28
C ASN A 120 12.05 -13.36 4.89
N VAL A 121 10.83 -13.74 4.51
CA VAL A 121 9.73 -12.77 4.29
C VAL A 121 9.25 -12.20 5.62
N ILE A 122 9.21 -13.06 6.65
CA ILE A 122 8.91 -12.68 8.02
C ILE A 122 10.24 -12.39 8.71
N THR A 123 10.52 -11.11 8.98
CA THR A 123 11.82 -10.68 9.49
C THR A 123 11.69 -9.39 10.29
N GLN A 124 12.52 -9.26 11.32
CA GLN A 124 12.76 -8.02 12.06
C GLN A 124 14.11 -7.39 11.69
N ASN A 125 14.82 -7.95 10.70
CA ASN A 125 16.03 -7.34 10.17
C ASN A 125 15.66 -6.27 9.13
N PRO A 126 15.97 -4.98 9.37
CA PRO A 126 15.63 -3.91 8.43
C PRO A 126 16.21 -4.10 7.03
N ASN A 127 17.33 -4.82 6.91
CA ASN A 127 18.03 -5.09 5.65
C ASN A 127 17.38 -6.21 4.83
N GLU A 128 16.55 -7.05 5.46
CA GLU A 128 15.82 -8.15 4.81
C GLU A 128 14.39 -7.77 4.44
N LEU A 129 13.99 -6.51 4.66
CA LEU A 129 12.68 -6.03 4.27
C LEU A 129 12.58 -5.96 2.75
N ILE A 130 11.48 -6.51 2.20
CA ILE A 130 11.19 -6.41 0.77
C ILE A 130 10.83 -4.96 0.45
N ARG A 131 11.69 -4.30 -0.33
CA ARG A 131 11.52 -2.92 -0.78
C ARG A 131 11.36 -2.86 -2.29
N PHE A 132 10.56 -1.92 -2.75
CA PHE A 132 10.45 -1.58 -4.16
C PHE A 132 10.07 -0.11 -4.32
N LYS A 133 10.96 0.68 -4.94
CA LYS A 133 10.87 2.15 -4.97
C LYS A 133 10.68 2.71 -3.56
N GLU A 134 9.68 3.55 -3.33
CA GLU A 134 9.42 4.14 -2.02
C GLU A 134 8.55 3.26 -1.12
N TYR A 135 8.29 2.01 -1.53
CA TYR A 135 7.43 1.07 -0.82
C TYR A 135 8.23 0.02 -0.06
N VAL A 136 7.71 -0.37 1.10
CA VAL A 136 8.19 -1.48 1.92
C VAL A 136 7.03 -2.42 2.23
N LEU A 137 7.25 -3.72 2.06
CA LEU A 137 6.22 -4.73 2.32
C LEU A 137 6.02 -4.85 3.83
N GLY A 138 4.76 -4.98 4.22
CA GLY A 138 4.35 -5.07 5.61
C GLY A 138 3.11 -5.89 5.84
N GLN A 139 2.61 -5.82 7.07
CA GLN A 139 1.41 -6.52 7.50
C GLN A 139 0.44 -5.59 8.22
N TYR A 140 -0.81 -6.00 8.25
CA TYR A 140 -1.81 -5.46 9.16
C TYR A 140 -2.69 -6.63 9.66
N VAL A 141 -3.15 -6.50 10.90
CA VAL A 141 -4.09 -7.45 11.51
C VAL A 141 -5.49 -6.94 11.25
N VAL A 142 -6.39 -7.85 10.88
CA VAL A 142 -7.83 -7.62 10.82
C VAL A 142 -8.48 -8.38 11.97
N TYR A 143 -9.25 -7.67 12.77
CA TYR A 143 -10.08 -8.22 13.82
C TYR A 143 -11.47 -8.49 13.25
N GLU A 144 -11.80 -9.76 13.05
CA GLU A 144 -13.06 -10.17 12.46
C GLU A 144 -14.22 -9.81 13.40
N GLY A 145 -15.38 -9.52 12.82
CA GLY A 145 -16.57 -9.08 13.56
C GLY A 145 -16.57 -7.62 14.03
N LEU A 146 -15.43 -6.91 14.05
CA LEU A 146 -15.38 -5.50 14.44
C LEU A 146 -15.77 -4.52 13.30
N LYS A 147 -16.25 -3.32 13.66
CA LYS A 147 -16.66 -2.25 12.73
C LYS A 147 -15.49 -1.74 11.90
N THR A 148 -15.80 -1.37 10.66
CA THR A 148 -14.84 -0.75 9.74
C THR A 148 -14.23 0.51 10.36
N GLY A 149 -12.90 0.58 10.40
CA GLY A 149 -12.15 1.73 10.92
C GLY A 149 -11.44 1.46 12.25
N ILE A 150 -11.98 0.53 13.06
CA ILE A 150 -11.35 0.06 14.32
C ILE A 150 -10.95 -1.41 14.25
N ASN A 151 -11.38 -2.13 13.21
CA ASN A 151 -11.11 -3.54 12.99
C ASN A 151 -9.71 -3.83 12.41
N LYS A 152 -8.82 -2.85 12.33
CA LYS A 152 -7.49 -3.02 11.73
C LYS A 152 -6.42 -2.42 12.62
N GLN A 153 -5.35 -3.17 12.82
CA GLN A 153 -4.11 -2.67 13.40
C GLN A 153 -3.00 -2.78 12.37
N TYR A 154 -2.43 -1.64 12.01
CA TYR A 154 -1.37 -1.55 11.01
C TYR A 154 -0.01 -1.67 11.68
N ILE A 155 0.86 -2.52 11.14
CA ILE A 155 2.20 -2.77 11.65
C ILE A 155 3.18 -2.11 10.68
N SER A 156 3.76 -0.98 11.09
CA SER A 156 4.73 -0.25 10.27
C SER A 156 6.01 -1.08 10.11
N PRO A 157 6.37 -1.49 8.88
CA PRO A 157 7.52 -2.38 8.67
C PRO A 157 8.83 -1.72 9.03
N SER A 158 8.96 -0.43 8.77
CA SER A 158 10.16 0.33 9.10
C SER A 158 10.43 0.38 10.60
N LYS A 159 9.42 0.15 11.46
CA LYS A 159 9.55 0.16 12.93
C LYS A 159 9.58 -1.24 13.55
N PHE A 160 8.70 -2.13 13.10
CA PHE A 160 8.48 -3.44 13.74
C PHE A 160 8.86 -4.64 12.87
N GLY A 161 9.33 -4.38 11.64
CA GLY A 161 9.56 -5.41 10.64
C GLY A 161 8.26 -6.03 10.13
N VAL A 162 8.37 -7.28 9.70
CA VAL A 162 7.25 -8.12 9.27
C VAL A 162 7.24 -9.35 10.16
N PRO A 163 6.66 -9.29 11.38
CA PRO A 163 6.99 -10.26 12.41
C PRO A 163 5.97 -11.40 12.57
N ILE A 164 4.85 -11.39 11.81
CA ILE A 164 3.75 -12.32 12.06
C ILE A 164 3.63 -13.37 10.96
N GLU A 165 3.60 -14.64 11.33
CA GLU A 165 3.19 -15.71 10.41
C GLU A 165 1.64 -15.81 10.35
N GLN A 166 1.09 -16.13 9.17
CA GLN A 166 -0.38 -16.15 8.98
C GLN A 166 -1.11 -17.16 9.88
N ASN A 167 -0.45 -18.22 10.33
CA ASN A 167 -1.06 -19.29 11.12
C ASN A 167 -0.98 -19.07 12.64
N SER A 168 -0.36 -17.98 13.11
CA SER A 168 -0.03 -17.77 14.53
C SER A 168 -1.22 -17.52 15.46
N PHE A 169 -2.46 -17.42 14.96
CA PHE A 169 -3.63 -17.02 15.78
C PHE A 169 -4.53 -18.15 16.27
N ASN A 170 -4.45 -19.34 15.69
CA ASN A 170 -5.46 -20.39 15.89
C ASN A 170 -5.19 -21.31 17.09
N GLY A 171 -4.86 -20.74 18.26
CA GLY A 171 -4.72 -21.54 19.50
C GLY A 171 -3.83 -20.95 20.61
N GLN A 172 -3.52 -19.65 20.59
CA GLN A 172 -2.59 -19.08 21.58
C GLN A 172 -3.32 -18.47 22.80
N GLU A 173 -3.17 -19.12 23.95
CA GLU A 173 -3.31 -18.51 25.29
C GLU A 173 -2.10 -17.59 25.64
N SER A 174 -1.14 -17.44 24.73
CA SER A 174 0.08 -16.65 24.93
C SER A 174 -0.07 -15.20 24.47
N GLU A 175 0.57 -14.29 25.19
CA GLU A 175 0.70 -12.89 24.80
C GLU A 175 1.54 -12.77 23.53
N LEU A 176 1.01 -12.08 22.52
CA LEU A 176 1.73 -11.77 21.30
C LEU A 176 1.97 -10.27 21.25
N SER A 177 3.22 -9.89 21.47
CA SER A 177 3.67 -8.51 21.34
C SER A 177 5.00 -8.43 20.61
N PHE A 178 5.19 -7.33 19.88
CA PHE A 178 6.38 -7.07 19.09
C PHE A 178 7.02 -5.77 19.55
N LYS A 179 8.31 -5.84 19.89
CA LYS A 179 9.13 -4.67 20.17
C LYS A 179 9.65 -4.06 18.87
N SER A 180 9.94 -2.78 18.93
CA SER A 180 10.58 -2.03 17.85
C SER A 180 11.95 -2.62 17.47
N MET A 181 12.27 -2.63 16.17
CA MET A 181 13.60 -3.03 15.65
C MET A 181 14.72 -2.09 16.12
N TYR A 182 14.38 -0.87 16.55
CA TYR A 182 15.33 0.12 17.03
C TYR A 182 15.49 0.11 18.56
N ASN A 183 15.00 -0.94 19.23
CA ASN A 183 15.02 -1.05 20.70
C ASN A 183 14.42 0.18 21.41
N THR A 184 13.39 0.80 20.82
CA THR A 184 12.58 1.81 21.50
C THR A 184 11.55 1.15 22.42
N ASP A 185 11.02 1.88 23.41
CA ASP A 185 9.93 1.42 24.30
C ASP A 185 8.60 1.17 23.55
N ASP A 186 8.56 1.45 22.25
CA ASP A 186 7.41 1.17 21.39
C ASP A 186 7.15 -0.33 21.29
N LYS A 187 5.93 -0.73 21.64
CA LYS A 187 5.43 -2.10 21.51
C LYS A 187 4.09 -2.15 20.79
N VAL A 188 3.93 -3.16 19.93
CA VAL A 188 2.63 -3.51 19.34
C VAL A 188 2.13 -4.76 20.03
N VAL A 189 0.99 -4.66 20.70
CA VAL A 189 0.32 -5.80 21.35
C VAL A 189 -0.83 -6.25 20.45
N ILE A 190 -0.85 -7.53 20.10
CA ILE A 190 -1.89 -8.15 19.26
C ILE A 190 -2.83 -9.03 20.10
N THR A 191 -2.26 -9.79 21.04
CA THR A 191 -2.98 -10.57 22.05
C THR A 191 -2.31 -10.36 23.41
N ALA A 192 -3.12 -10.29 24.46
CA ALA A 192 -2.67 -10.28 25.84
C ALA A 192 -3.46 -11.33 26.62
N LYS A 193 -2.86 -11.88 27.68
CA LYS A 193 -3.58 -12.76 28.61
C LYS A 193 -4.65 -11.93 29.31
N VAL A 194 -5.87 -12.47 29.35
CA VAL A 194 -6.99 -11.83 30.03
C VAL A 194 -7.14 -12.53 31.36
N ASN A 195 -6.94 -11.81 32.47
CA ASN A 195 -7.24 -12.31 33.81
C ASN A 195 -8.76 -12.56 33.93
N PRO A 196 -9.24 -13.60 34.64
CA PRO A 196 -10.64 -13.77 35.01
C PRO A 196 -11.40 -12.48 35.38
N ASP A 197 -10.80 -11.57 36.15
CA ASP A 197 -11.43 -10.28 36.50
C ASP A 197 -11.67 -9.40 35.27
N ASP A 198 -10.74 -9.43 34.30
CA ASP A 198 -10.88 -8.73 33.03
C ASP A 198 -11.88 -9.43 32.09
N GLU A 199 -12.16 -10.73 32.27
CA GLU A 199 -13.25 -11.42 31.57
C GLU A 199 -14.62 -11.02 32.11
N GLU A 200 -14.78 -10.94 33.43
CA GLU A 200 -16.00 -10.41 34.04
C GLU A 200 -16.22 -8.96 33.61
N ARG A 201 -15.15 -8.16 33.65
CA ARG A 201 -15.15 -6.79 33.15
C ARG A 201 -15.51 -6.73 31.66
N PHE A 202 -14.97 -7.63 30.83
CA PHE A 202 -15.33 -7.73 29.42
C PHE A 202 -16.81 -8.06 29.24
N ASN A 203 -17.36 -9.03 29.97
CA ASN A 203 -18.78 -9.39 29.86
C ASN A 203 -19.67 -8.21 30.23
N ASN A 204 -19.32 -7.45 31.27
CA ASN A 204 -19.99 -6.22 31.65
C ASN A 204 -19.86 -5.13 30.57
N ILE A 205 -18.66 -4.93 30.02
CA ILE A 205 -18.42 -3.97 28.92
C ILE A 205 -19.19 -4.39 27.66
N ASN A 206 -19.21 -5.68 27.32
CA ASN A 206 -19.89 -6.22 26.15
C ASN A 206 -21.40 -6.07 26.29
N ARG A 207 -21.95 -6.33 27.48
CA ARG A 207 -23.36 -6.09 27.81
C ARG A 207 -23.76 -4.63 27.64
N ASN A 208 -22.93 -3.70 28.10
CA ASN A 208 -23.25 -2.27 28.12
C ASN A 208 -22.88 -1.53 26.83
N PHE A 209 -21.83 -1.96 26.12
CA PHE A 209 -21.19 -1.22 25.03
C PHE A 209 -20.77 -2.10 23.84
N GLY A 210 -21.06 -3.41 23.83
CA GLY A 210 -20.61 -4.31 22.75
C GLY A 210 -21.06 -3.86 21.36
N PHE A 211 -22.26 -3.29 21.26
CA PHE A 211 -22.82 -2.77 20.02
C PHE A 211 -21.99 -1.64 19.37
N LEU A 212 -21.16 -0.92 20.13
CA LEU A 212 -20.29 0.13 19.58
C LEU A 212 -19.21 -0.46 18.67
N TYR A 213 -18.81 -1.72 18.90
CA TYR A 213 -17.64 -2.34 18.28
C TYR A 213 -17.96 -3.32 17.16
N TYR A 214 -19.09 -4.02 17.19
CA TYR A 214 -19.38 -5.09 16.23
C TYR A 214 -20.04 -4.60 14.93
N ARG A 215 -19.65 -5.20 13.81
CA ARG A 215 -20.08 -4.85 12.45
C ARG A 215 -21.57 -5.07 12.20
N ASN A 216 -22.14 -6.12 12.79
CA ASN A 216 -23.53 -6.52 12.56
C ASN A 216 -24.49 -5.96 13.61
N LEU A 217 -23.97 -5.41 14.71
CA LEU A 217 -24.79 -4.93 15.82
C LEU A 217 -25.24 -3.47 15.69
N GLN A 218 -25.06 -2.82 14.54
CA GLN A 218 -25.78 -1.58 14.20
C GLN A 218 -25.49 -1.09 12.77
N LYS A 219 -26.48 -1.23 11.89
CA LYS A 219 -26.76 -0.24 10.83
C LYS A 219 -28.16 0.29 11.12
N GLY A 220 -28.27 1.45 11.77
CA GLY A 220 -29.55 2.16 11.86
C GLY A 220 -29.75 3.17 12.99
N GLN A 221 -29.05 3.10 14.14
CA GLN A 221 -29.53 3.83 15.32
C GLN A 221 -29.02 5.26 15.54
N HIS A 222 -27.95 5.73 14.90
CA HIS A 222 -27.41 7.08 15.17
C HIS A 222 -27.53 8.08 14.01
N VAL A 223 -28.16 7.70 12.90
CA VAL A 223 -28.47 8.64 11.80
C VAL A 223 -29.94 9.02 11.96
N GLY A 224 -30.21 10.14 12.64
CA GLY A 224 -31.58 10.65 12.87
C GLY A 224 -32.13 10.49 14.29
N MET A 225 -31.28 10.32 15.33
CA MET A 225 -31.76 10.28 16.71
C MET A 225 -32.40 11.61 17.12
N THR A 226 -33.54 11.56 17.81
CA THR A 226 -34.17 12.74 18.41
C THR A 226 -33.48 13.12 19.72
N GLN A 227 -33.65 14.37 20.17
CA GLN A 227 -33.11 14.86 21.45
C GLN A 227 -33.46 13.95 22.66
N PRO A 228 -34.71 13.46 22.81
CA PRO A 228 -35.05 12.49 23.87
C PRO A 228 -34.29 11.17 23.78
N GLN A 229 -34.03 10.66 22.57
CA GLN A 229 -33.27 9.42 22.37
C GLN A 229 -31.81 9.60 22.77
N ILE A 230 -31.22 10.76 22.47
CA ILE A 230 -29.84 11.08 22.88
C ILE A 230 -29.74 11.21 24.40
N LEU A 231 -30.70 11.88 25.04
CA LEU A 231 -30.76 12.00 26.51
C LEU A 231 -30.94 10.63 27.18
N ALA A 232 -31.81 9.77 26.63
CA ALA A 232 -31.99 8.41 27.13
C ALA A 232 -30.71 7.57 26.98
N GLU A 233 -30.01 7.68 25.85
CA GLU A 233 -28.74 6.98 25.61
C GLU A 233 -27.63 7.48 26.55
N LEU A 234 -27.50 8.80 26.72
CA LEU A 234 -26.55 9.41 27.67
C LEU A 234 -26.79 8.93 29.09
N ARG A 235 -28.06 8.87 29.52
CA ARG A 235 -28.43 8.43 30.86
C ARG A 235 -28.25 6.92 31.04
N LYS A 236 -28.78 6.12 30.13
CA LYS A 236 -28.82 4.65 30.25
C LYS A 236 -27.45 4.02 30.04
N THR A 237 -26.72 4.46 29.02
CA THR A 237 -25.47 3.83 28.58
C THR A 237 -24.26 4.46 29.25
N TYR A 238 -24.28 5.78 29.49
CA TYR A 238 -23.12 6.51 30.05
C TYR A 238 -23.34 7.09 31.45
N GLY A 239 -24.55 6.97 32.02
CA GLY A 239 -24.86 7.54 33.33
C GLY A 239 -24.85 9.07 33.37
N VAL A 240 -24.91 9.73 32.22
CA VAL A 240 -24.85 11.19 32.09
C VAL A 240 -26.26 11.75 31.94
N THR A 241 -26.62 12.70 32.79
CA THR A 241 -27.90 13.43 32.74
C THR A 241 -27.63 14.91 32.42
N PRO A 242 -27.55 15.28 31.12
CA PRO A 242 -27.49 16.68 30.72
C PRO A 242 -28.81 17.40 31.03
N ASP A 243 -28.76 18.73 31.15
CA ASP A 243 -29.96 19.53 31.29
C ASP A 243 -30.90 19.33 30.10
N ALA A 244 -32.21 19.25 30.36
CA ALA A 244 -33.22 19.04 29.33
C ALA A 244 -33.19 20.11 28.22
N ASN A 245 -32.71 21.32 28.55
CA ASN A 245 -32.60 22.47 27.65
C ASN A 245 -31.28 22.51 26.85
N THR A 246 -30.41 21.51 27.00
CA THR A 246 -29.14 21.47 26.26
C THR A 246 -29.42 21.40 24.76
N PRO A 247 -28.80 22.27 23.92
CA PRO A 247 -29.01 22.23 22.48
C PRO A 247 -28.67 20.87 21.88
N TYR A 248 -29.47 20.43 20.91
CA TYR A 248 -29.29 19.15 20.22
C TYR A 248 -27.85 18.91 19.72
N ASN A 249 -27.22 19.94 19.14
CA ASN A 249 -25.86 19.85 18.63
C ASN A 249 -24.83 19.58 19.75
N ASP A 250 -25.05 20.12 20.94
CA ASP A 250 -24.15 19.92 22.09
C ASP A 250 -24.37 18.56 22.75
N LEU A 251 -25.63 18.10 22.81
CA LEU A 251 -25.97 16.73 23.21
C LEU A 251 -25.34 15.68 22.28
N ILE A 252 -25.41 15.91 20.97
CA ILE A 252 -24.76 15.05 19.97
C ILE A 252 -23.24 15.07 20.15
N ARG A 253 -22.62 16.24 20.32
CA ARG A 253 -21.17 16.33 20.58
C ARG A 253 -20.77 15.58 21.84
N GLN A 254 -21.56 15.68 22.91
CA GLN A 254 -21.30 14.99 24.17
C GLN A 254 -21.44 13.47 24.00
N LEU A 255 -22.49 13.00 23.33
CA LEU A 255 -22.70 11.59 23.00
C LEU A 255 -21.52 11.05 22.17
N PHE A 256 -21.11 11.75 21.11
CA PHE A 256 -19.96 11.34 20.31
C PHE A 256 -18.64 11.35 21.10
N LYS A 257 -18.45 12.31 22.00
CA LYS A 257 -17.25 12.37 22.86
C LYS A 257 -17.19 11.15 23.79
N LEU A 258 -18.30 10.78 24.41
CA LEU A 258 -18.39 9.61 25.29
C LEU A 258 -18.28 8.30 24.52
N TYR A 259 -18.91 8.21 23.35
CA TYR A 259 -18.77 7.12 22.40
C TYR A 259 -17.29 6.90 22.04
N HIS A 260 -16.59 7.95 21.62
CA HIS A 260 -15.17 7.88 21.28
C HIS A 260 -14.29 7.51 22.48
N ARG A 261 -14.56 8.08 23.66
CA ARG A 261 -13.81 7.77 24.89
C ARG A 261 -13.97 6.29 25.26
N THR A 262 -15.20 5.79 25.19
CA THR A 262 -15.53 4.39 25.48
C THR A 262 -14.87 3.46 24.48
N ASN A 263 -14.99 3.76 23.18
CA ASN A 263 -14.28 3.07 22.11
C ASN A 263 -12.79 2.96 22.38
N ASN A 264 -12.13 4.07 22.68
CA ASN A 264 -10.69 4.06 22.94
C ASN A 264 -10.32 3.29 24.20
N ARG A 265 -11.19 3.29 25.22
CA ARG A 265 -10.92 2.63 26.51
C ARG A 265 -10.99 1.11 26.42
N TYR A 266 -11.93 0.55 25.64
CA TYR A 266 -12.17 -0.89 25.63
C TYR A 266 -11.87 -1.60 24.31
N LEU A 267 -11.49 -0.87 23.25
CA LEU A 267 -11.15 -1.46 21.95
C LEU A 267 -10.14 -2.61 22.06
N SER A 268 -9.10 -2.48 22.88
CA SER A 268 -8.07 -3.52 23.07
C SER A 268 -8.67 -4.84 23.58
N ILE A 269 -9.68 -4.78 24.46
CA ILE A 269 -10.32 -5.96 25.01
C ILE A 269 -11.14 -6.69 23.93
N PHE A 270 -11.91 -5.94 23.13
CA PHE A 270 -12.65 -6.51 22.00
C PHE A 270 -11.73 -7.07 20.91
N GLN A 271 -10.63 -6.37 20.60
CA GLN A 271 -9.60 -6.84 19.68
C GLN A 271 -8.92 -8.12 20.18
N ASN A 272 -8.65 -8.22 21.48
CA ASN A 272 -8.07 -9.42 22.08
C ASN A 272 -8.99 -10.64 21.92
N LYS A 273 -10.30 -10.48 22.14
CA LYS A 273 -11.28 -11.59 22.05
C LYS A 273 -11.75 -11.91 20.62
N SER A 274 -11.57 -11.00 19.65
CA SER A 274 -11.98 -11.26 18.27
C SER A 274 -11.05 -12.25 17.57
N GLU A 275 -11.59 -13.02 16.62
CA GLU A 275 -10.81 -13.76 15.63
C GLU A 275 -9.94 -12.80 14.80
N LYS A 276 -8.72 -13.23 14.42
CA LYS A 276 -7.71 -12.36 13.81
C LYS A 276 -7.22 -12.95 12.50
N THR A 277 -7.10 -12.11 11.49
CA THR A 277 -6.47 -12.48 10.21
C THR A 277 -5.34 -11.52 9.85
N VAL A 278 -4.17 -12.04 9.49
CA VAL A 278 -3.04 -11.23 9.04
C VAL A 278 -3.01 -11.11 7.53
N LYS A 279 -2.90 -9.85 7.07
CA LYS A 279 -2.88 -9.51 5.65
C LYS A 279 -1.61 -8.74 5.32
N PHE A 280 -0.95 -9.16 4.25
CA PHE A 280 0.17 -8.43 3.68
C PHE A 280 -0.33 -7.18 2.95
N THR A 281 0.43 -6.11 3.05
CA THR A 281 0.17 -4.85 2.34
C THR A 281 1.46 -4.07 2.13
N TRP A 282 1.40 -3.02 1.33
CA TRP A 282 2.52 -2.10 1.17
C TRP A 282 2.36 -0.90 2.09
N TYR A 283 3.49 -0.36 2.51
CA TYR A 283 3.64 0.91 3.21
C TYR A 283 4.65 1.78 2.45
N LEU A 284 4.60 3.08 2.65
CA LEU A 284 5.69 3.98 2.28
C LEU A 284 6.83 3.83 3.28
N HIS A 285 8.07 3.74 2.78
CA HIS A 285 9.28 3.65 3.60
C HIS A 285 9.50 4.93 4.42
N GLN A 286 10.16 4.82 5.58
CA GLN A 286 10.32 5.94 6.52
C GLN A 286 11.07 7.11 5.88
N ASP A 287 12.18 6.86 5.18
CA ASP A 287 12.94 7.91 4.48
C ASP A 287 12.13 8.69 3.43
N TYR A 288 11.10 8.07 2.85
CA TYR A 288 10.18 8.78 1.96
C TYR A 288 9.24 9.68 2.75
N LEU A 289 8.71 9.18 3.86
CA LEU A 289 7.82 9.93 4.75
C LEU A 289 8.54 11.15 5.36
N ASP A 290 9.80 11.00 5.76
CA ASP A 290 10.58 12.09 6.35
C ASP A 290 10.86 13.20 5.33
N ARG A 291 11.26 12.82 4.11
CA ARG A 291 11.40 13.77 3.00
C ARG A 291 10.08 14.46 2.65
N LEU A 292 8.99 13.70 2.69
CA LEU A 292 7.65 14.22 2.44
C LEU A 292 7.23 15.24 3.51
N ASP A 293 7.48 14.97 4.78
CA ASP A 293 7.18 15.90 5.87
C ASP A 293 7.92 17.22 5.70
N LEU A 294 9.22 17.17 5.40
CA LEU A 294 10.03 18.35 5.10
C LEU A 294 9.49 19.15 3.91
N GLU A 295 9.17 18.47 2.81
CA GLU A 295 8.57 19.10 1.64
C GLU A 295 7.23 19.76 2.00
N MET A 296 6.34 19.03 2.67
CA MET A 296 5.00 19.51 3.03
C MET A 296 5.05 20.71 3.96
N ARG A 297 5.94 20.74 4.96
CA ARG A 297 6.15 21.92 5.81
C ARG A 297 6.53 23.16 5.02
N SER A 298 7.45 23.01 4.06
CA SER A 298 7.82 24.12 3.17
C SER A 298 6.64 24.57 2.31
N LYS A 299 5.90 23.63 1.72
CA LYS A 299 4.74 23.96 0.86
C LYS A 299 3.60 24.60 1.64
N ILE A 300 3.36 24.18 2.88
CA ILE A 300 2.37 24.80 3.77
C ILE A 300 2.76 26.26 4.02
N ARG A 301 4.01 26.54 4.40
CA ARG A 301 4.47 27.92 4.62
C ARG A 301 4.19 28.80 3.39
N ASP A 302 4.40 28.27 2.20
CA ASP A 302 4.29 29.02 0.95
C ASP A 302 2.85 29.09 0.39
N ILE A 303 1.84 28.52 1.06
CA ILE A 303 0.43 28.54 0.61
C ILE A 303 -0.05 29.95 0.19
N PRO A 304 0.18 31.03 0.97
CA PRO A 304 -0.35 32.36 0.62
C PRO A 304 0.12 32.87 -0.74
N THR A 305 1.31 32.48 -1.20
CA THR A 305 1.91 32.96 -2.45
C THR A 305 1.92 31.89 -3.55
N ARG A 306 1.92 30.60 -3.19
CA ARG A 306 2.12 29.47 -4.10
C ARG A 306 1.23 28.26 -3.77
N GLN A 307 -0.05 28.50 -3.50
CA GLN A 307 -1.07 27.49 -3.18
C GLN A 307 -1.03 26.24 -4.09
N HIS A 308 -0.92 26.40 -5.41
CA HIS A 308 -0.90 25.29 -6.37
C HIS A 308 0.20 24.26 -6.12
N LEU A 309 1.38 24.69 -5.65
CA LEU A 309 2.48 23.76 -5.38
C LEU A 309 2.14 22.81 -4.22
N PHE A 310 1.40 23.31 -3.23
CA PHE A 310 0.88 22.49 -2.14
C PHE A 310 -0.19 21.51 -2.64
N GLU A 311 -1.14 21.98 -3.45
CA GLU A 311 -2.20 21.15 -4.02
C GLU A 311 -1.64 20.02 -4.91
N ASP A 312 -0.64 20.33 -5.74
CA ASP A 312 0.04 19.35 -6.60
C ASP A 312 0.80 18.30 -5.78
N SER A 313 1.50 18.70 -4.71
CA SER A 313 2.15 17.75 -3.79
C SER A 313 1.11 16.84 -3.11
N MET A 314 -0.03 17.38 -2.68
CA MET A 314 -1.12 16.57 -2.12
C MET A 314 -1.71 15.58 -3.13
N LYS A 315 -1.97 16.01 -4.37
CA LYS A 315 -2.42 15.11 -5.46
C LYS A 315 -1.42 13.98 -5.72
N ARG A 316 -0.12 14.30 -5.75
CA ARG A 316 0.96 13.31 -5.95
C ARG A 316 0.98 12.26 -4.85
N ILE A 317 0.79 12.65 -3.59
CA ILE A 317 0.72 11.71 -2.47
C ILE A 317 -0.49 10.79 -2.60
N PHE A 318 -1.68 11.36 -2.87
CA PHE A 318 -2.93 10.61 -2.97
C PHE A 318 -2.93 9.60 -4.13
N ALA A 319 -2.18 9.87 -5.20
CA ALA A 319 -1.98 8.94 -6.31
C ALA A 319 -1.24 7.65 -5.92
N LYS A 320 -0.54 7.63 -4.77
CA LYS A 320 0.14 6.42 -4.25
C LYS A 320 -0.80 5.51 -3.44
N GLY A 321 -2.05 5.90 -3.20
CA GLY A 321 -3.05 5.24 -2.34
C GLY A 321 -3.57 3.87 -2.78
N ASN A 322 -2.76 3.06 -3.47
CA ASN A 322 -3.18 1.79 -4.06
C ASN A 322 -3.36 0.66 -3.02
N PHE A 323 -2.59 0.69 -1.93
CA PHE A 323 -2.55 -0.39 -0.93
C PHE A 323 -3.08 0.07 0.43
N HIS A 324 -3.56 -0.87 1.25
CA HIS A 324 -4.19 -0.55 2.53
C HIS A 324 -3.25 0.18 3.50
N GLY A 325 -2.01 -0.30 3.67
CA GLY A 325 -1.02 0.36 4.54
C GLY A 325 -0.70 1.78 4.09
N VAL A 326 -0.45 1.96 2.78
CA VAL A 326 -0.23 3.29 2.19
C VAL A 326 -1.45 4.21 2.36
N ARG A 327 -2.68 3.72 2.14
CA ARG A 327 -3.90 4.51 2.36
C ARG A 327 -4.04 4.97 3.80
N HIS A 328 -3.73 4.10 4.75
CA HIS A 328 -3.73 4.45 6.16
C HIS A 328 -2.70 5.55 6.47
N GLN A 329 -1.47 5.42 5.97
CA GLN A 329 -0.43 6.45 6.13
C GLN A 329 -0.84 7.79 5.51
N ILE A 330 -1.35 7.78 4.27
CA ILE A 330 -1.83 8.98 3.58
C ILE A 330 -2.99 9.62 4.35
N GLY A 331 -3.92 8.82 4.89
CA GLY A 331 -5.02 9.32 5.72
C GLY A 331 -4.53 10.05 6.98
N SER A 332 -3.54 9.46 7.66
CA SER A 332 -2.91 10.07 8.84
C SER A 332 -2.20 11.38 8.49
N ILE A 333 -1.37 11.38 7.44
CA ILE A 333 -0.68 12.58 6.93
C ILE A 333 -1.69 13.66 6.56
N ASN A 334 -2.74 13.32 5.80
CA ASN A 334 -3.77 14.28 5.39
C ASN A 334 -4.48 14.92 6.59
N GLY A 335 -4.77 14.14 7.64
CA GLY A 335 -5.35 14.66 8.88
C GLY A 335 -4.44 15.69 9.57
N GLN A 336 -3.14 15.38 9.69
CA GLN A 336 -2.14 16.28 10.28
C GLN A 336 -1.98 17.55 9.44
N VAL A 337 -1.82 17.40 8.13
CA VAL A 337 -1.66 18.52 7.18
C VAL A 337 -2.89 19.44 7.21
N ARG A 338 -4.12 18.88 7.16
CA ARG A 338 -5.35 19.68 7.24
C ARG A 338 -5.42 20.47 8.54
N LYS A 339 -5.08 19.86 9.67
CA LYS A 339 -5.05 20.54 10.97
C LYS A 339 -4.04 21.68 10.96
N ALA A 340 -2.83 21.45 10.45
CA ALA A 340 -1.78 22.45 10.37
C ALA A 340 -2.17 23.64 9.48
N VAL A 341 -2.76 23.36 8.31
CA VAL A 341 -3.22 24.40 7.38
C VAL A 341 -4.40 25.19 7.96
N LYS A 342 -5.39 24.52 8.56
CA LYS A 342 -6.54 25.20 9.17
C LYS A 342 -6.10 26.12 10.32
N PHE A 343 -5.13 25.69 11.11
CA PHE A 343 -4.57 26.49 12.19
C PHE A 343 -3.81 27.71 11.67
N ARG A 344 -2.95 27.53 10.66
CA ARG A 344 -2.06 28.59 10.16
C ARG A 344 -2.76 29.57 9.22
N TYR A 345 -3.72 29.10 8.43
CA TYR A 345 -4.40 29.86 7.38
C TYR A 345 -5.91 29.59 7.34
N PRO A 346 -6.66 29.94 8.41
CA PRO A 346 -8.10 29.65 8.49
C PRO A 346 -8.88 30.27 7.31
N ASN A 347 -8.51 31.46 6.87
CA ASN A 347 -9.17 32.18 5.78
C ASN A 347 -8.89 31.60 4.38
N ILE A 348 -7.85 30.77 4.24
CA ILE A 348 -7.46 30.14 2.97
C ILE A 348 -7.90 28.66 2.94
N TYR A 349 -8.09 28.03 4.11
CA TYR A 349 -8.37 26.60 4.23
C TYR A 349 -9.52 26.10 3.33
N GLU A 350 -10.64 26.81 3.29
CA GLU A 350 -11.82 26.46 2.47
C GLU A 350 -11.59 26.70 0.97
N LYS A 351 -10.59 27.50 0.60
CA LYS A 351 -10.23 27.80 -0.80
C LYS A 351 -9.27 26.77 -1.40
N ILE A 352 -8.72 25.87 -0.59
CA ILE A 352 -7.77 24.84 -1.03
C ILE A 352 -8.52 23.69 -1.68
N GLN A 353 -8.06 23.28 -2.86
CA GLN A 353 -8.56 22.09 -3.54
C GLN A 353 -7.96 20.84 -2.90
N TRP A 354 -8.61 20.33 -1.86
CA TRP A 354 -8.21 19.08 -1.23
C TRP A 354 -8.51 17.89 -2.14
N PRO A 355 -7.59 16.91 -2.25
CA PRO A 355 -7.90 15.64 -2.89
C PRO A 355 -9.07 14.97 -2.17
N THR A 356 -10.12 14.62 -2.91
CA THR A 356 -11.33 13.97 -2.38
C THR A 356 -11.34 12.47 -2.63
N THR A 357 -10.57 11.99 -3.61
CA THR A 357 -10.55 10.58 -4.01
C THR A 357 -9.16 9.98 -3.83
N LEU A 358 -9.13 8.81 -3.19
CA LEU A 358 -7.99 7.90 -3.30
C LEU A 358 -8.18 7.15 -4.63
N HIS A 359 -7.23 7.28 -5.55
CA HIS A 359 -7.34 6.61 -6.84
C HIS A 359 -7.39 5.08 -6.63
N TYR A 360 -8.37 4.42 -7.25
CA TYR A 360 -8.44 2.96 -7.29
C TYR A 360 -7.32 2.41 -8.17
N VAL A 361 -6.79 1.26 -7.78
CA VAL A 361 -5.67 0.62 -8.48
C VAL A 361 -6.08 0.25 -9.89
N ARG A 362 -5.36 0.75 -10.88
CA ARG A 362 -5.44 0.23 -12.25
C ARG A 362 -4.34 -0.81 -12.44
N PHE A 363 -4.74 -2.07 -12.51
CA PHE A 363 -3.87 -3.17 -12.92
C PHE A 363 -3.86 -3.28 -14.44
N SER A 364 -2.79 -3.84 -15.01
CA SER A 364 -2.84 -4.24 -16.41
C SER A 364 -3.85 -5.38 -16.60
N PRO A 365 -4.71 -5.32 -17.63
CA PRO A 365 -5.84 -6.24 -17.79
C PRO A 365 -5.39 -7.67 -18.13
N THR A 366 -4.23 -7.82 -18.76
CA THR A 366 -3.73 -9.11 -19.24
C THR A 366 -2.27 -9.34 -18.82
N PRO A 367 -1.91 -10.55 -18.35
CA PRO A 367 -0.52 -10.92 -18.12
C PRO A 367 0.22 -11.12 -19.46
N TYR A 368 1.54 -10.91 -19.45
CA TYR A 368 2.37 -11.15 -20.63
C TYR A 368 2.51 -12.65 -20.91
N LYS A 369 2.36 -13.03 -22.18
CA LYS A 369 2.33 -14.44 -22.62
C LYS A 369 3.67 -15.15 -22.45
N ASN A 370 4.76 -14.50 -22.82
CA ASN A 370 6.12 -15.04 -22.80
C ASN A 370 7.15 -13.89 -22.71
N LEU A 371 8.43 -14.25 -22.64
CA LEU A 371 9.53 -13.28 -22.52
C LEU A 371 9.64 -12.38 -23.76
N HIS A 372 9.39 -12.92 -24.96
CA HIS A 372 9.37 -12.15 -26.21
C HIS A 372 8.32 -11.03 -26.20
N HIS A 373 7.05 -11.37 -25.95
CA HIS A 373 5.95 -10.42 -25.84
C HIS A 373 6.21 -9.40 -24.71
N TYR A 374 6.82 -9.83 -23.59
CA TYR A 374 7.22 -8.90 -22.54
C TYR A 374 8.27 -7.89 -23.01
N ALA A 375 9.29 -8.31 -23.75
CA ALA A 375 10.34 -7.43 -24.28
C ALA A 375 9.78 -6.42 -25.30
N GLU A 376 8.84 -6.82 -26.16
CA GLU A 376 8.12 -5.91 -27.06
C GLU A 376 7.39 -4.81 -26.27
N GLU A 377 6.63 -5.20 -25.25
CA GLU A 377 5.88 -4.27 -24.42
C GLU A 377 6.79 -3.36 -23.57
N CYS A 378 7.97 -3.84 -23.16
CA CYS A 378 8.99 -3.01 -22.50
C CYS A 378 9.51 -1.91 -23.43
N SER A 379 9.77 -2.24 -24.69
CA SER A 379 10.22 -1.29 -25.71
C SER A 379 9.14 -0.22 -25.97
N LYS A 380 7.89 -0.65 -26.20
CA LYS A 380 6.74 0.27 -26.37
C LYS A 380 6.55 1.18 -25.17
N ALA A 381 6.61 0.64 -23.95
CA ALA A 381 6.46 1.43 -22.73
C ALA A 381 7.57 2.50 -22.59
N SER A 382 8.80 2.19 -22.98
CA SER A 382 9.93 3.13 -22.95
C SER A 382 9.72 4.27 -23.94
N ILE A 383 9.27 3.94 -25.16
CA ILE A 383 8.94 4.92 -26.20
C ILE A 383 7.83 5.86 -25.71
N ILE A 384 6.73 5.30 -25.19
CA ILE A 384 5.60 6.08 -24.67
C ILE A 384 6.05 7.04 -23.57
N ILE A 385 6.85 6.56 -22.61
CA ILE A 385 7.32 7.41 -21.51
C ILE A 385 8.22 8.53 -22.01
N LYS A 386 9.12 8.25 -22.95
CA LYS A 386 9.98 9.28 -23.55
C LYS A 386 9.16 10.35 -24.27
N GLU A 387 8.16 9.95 -25.03
CA GLU A 387 7.26 10.85 -25.73
C GLU A 387 6.40 11.67 -24.75
N LEU A 388 5.88 11.06 -23.69
CA LEU A 388 5.16 11.78 -22.63
C LEU A 388 6.02 12.83 -21.93
N LEU A 389 7.30 12.50 -21.66
CA LEU A 389 8.24 13.45 -21.06
C LEU A 389 8.52 14.62 -22.00
N PHE A 390 8.75 14.34 -23.30
CA PHE A 390 8.94 15.37 -24.31
C PHE A 390 7.71 16.29 -24.43
N ARG A 391 6.50 15.72 -24.56
CA ARG A 391 5.25 16.49 -24.58
C ARG A 391 5.09 17.37 -23.35
N LYS A 392 5.38 16.83 -22.17
CA LYS A 392 5.30 17.58 -20.91
C LYS A 392 6.27 18.78 -20.88
N GLU A 393 7.46 18.65 -21.45
CA GLU A 393 8.43 19.74 -21.56
C GLU A 393 7.95 20.82 -22.55
N VAL A 394 7.45 20.40 -23.71
CA VAL A 394 6.86 21.29 -24.72
C VAL A 394 5.66 22.05 -24.15
N ASP A 395 4.75 21.34 -23.47
CA ASP A 395 3.60 21.94 -22.80
C ASP A 395 4.03 22.93 -21.72
N ALA A 396 5.04 22.59 -20.91
CA ALA A 396 5.56 23.49 -19.89
C ALA A 396 6.14 24.77 -20.51
N TYR A 397 6.82 24.67 -21.64
CA TYR A 397 7.36 25.79 -22.39
C TYR A 397 6.24 26.65 -23.01
N ASN A 398 5.28 26.03 -23.70
CA ASN A 398 4.13 26.72 -24.30
C ASN A 398 3.28 27.42 -23.24
N ASN A 399 2.99 26.76 -22.11
CA ASN A 399 2.27 27.36 -20.99
C ASN A 399 3.02 28.56 -20.38
N ARG A 400 4.36 28.60 -20.40
CA ARG A 400 5.12 29.80 -19.99
C ARG A 400 4.89 30.96 -20.97
N LYS A 401 4.94 30.69 -22.28
CA LYS A 401 4.68 31.71 -23.31
C LYS A 401 3.27 32.28 -23.21
N VAL A 402 2.26 31.40 -23.15
CA VAL A 402 0.85 31.82 -23.07
C VAL A 402 0.58 32.62 -21.80
N ARG A 403 1.13 32.22 -20.64
CA ARG A 403 1.01 33.02 -19.40
C ARG A 403 1.61 34.42 -19.55
N LYS A 404 2.78 34.54 -20.19
CA LYS A 404 3.41 35.85 -20.43
C LYS A 404 2.52 36.73 -21.32
N ALA A 405 1.92 36.16 -22.35
CA ALA A 405 0.99 36.87 -23.23
C ALA A 405 -0.31 37.28 -22.52
N LEU A 406 -0.92 36.40 -21.72
CA LEU A 406 -2.13 36.70 -20.95
C LEU A 406 -1.91 37.85 -19.96
N ARG A 407 -0.78 37.86 -19.25
CA ARG A 407 -0.41 38.93 -18.32
C ARG A 407 -0.10 40.27 -18.99
N ALA A 408 0.29 40.24 -20.25
CA ALA A 408 0.53 41.44 -21.03
C ALA A 408 -0.78 42.09 -21.51
N LYS A 409 -1.83 41.30 -21.73
CA LYS A 409 -3.10 41.74 -22.32
C LYS A 409 -4.13 42.30 -21.33
N ASP A 410 -4.10 41.87 -20.08
CA ASP A 410 -5.16 42.17 -19.11
C ASP A 410 -4.58 42.39 -17.69
N GLU A 411 -5.04 43.45 -17.02
CA GLU A 411 -4.57 43.89 -15.71
C GLU A 411 -5.01 42.95 -14.56
N ILE A 412 -6.20 42.34 -14.69
CA ILE A 412 -6.70 41.30 -13.79
C ILE A 412 -5.84 40.04 -13.94
N LEU A 413 -5.52 39.64 -15.17
CA LEU A 413 -4.67 38.48 -15.43
C LEU A 413 -3.19 38.72 -15.08
N ARG A 414 -2.72 39.96 -15.11
CA ARG A 414 -1.38 40.35 -14.66
C ARG A 414 -1.14 39.96 -13.20
N ASN A 415 -2.15 40.17 -12.35
CA ASN A 415 -2.13 39.85 -10.93
C ASN A 415 -2.61 38.42 -10.60
N ALA A 416 -3.11 37.68 -11.61
CA ALA A 416 -3.60 36.33 -11.40
C ALA A 416 -2.47 35.34 -11.04
N SER A 417 -2.81 34.40 -10.16
CA SER A 417 -1.92 33.33 -9.75
C SER A 417 -1.56 32.42 -10.95
N VAL A 418 -0.38 31.81 -10.90
CA VAL A 418 0.03 30.80 -11.87
C VAL A 418 -0.99 29.66 -12.00
N SER A 419 -1.64 29.29 -10.89
CA SER A 419 -2.70 28.28 -10.87
C SER A 419 -3.90 28.69 -11.73
N SER A 420 -4.38 29.91 -11.51
CA SER A 420 -5.54 30.47 -12.19
C SER A 420 -5.28 30.58 -13.68
N LEU A 421 -4.08 31.02 -14.07
CA LEU A 421 -3.68 31.09 -15.48
C LEU A 421 -3.54 29.70 -16.11
N ASN A 422 -2.93 28.73 -15.41
CA ASN A 422 -2.84 27.36 -15.90
C ASN A 422 -4.23 26.70 -16.05
N LYS A 423 -5.17 27.02 -15.15
CA LYS A 423 -6.57 26.57 -15.24
C LYS A 423 -7.24 27.15 -16.48
N LEU A 424 -7.13 28.47 -16.68
CA LEU A 424 -7.66 29.17 -17.85
C LEU A 424 -7.09 28.59 -19.15
N ILE A 425 -5.77 28.35 -19.20
CA ILE A 425 -5.12 27.73 -20.36
C ILE A 425 -5.71 26.33 -20.61
N ARG A 426 -5.82 25.48 -19.58
CA ARG A 426 -6.40 24.13 -19.73
C ARG A 426 -7.86 24.13 -20.18
N GLU A 427 -8.65 25.09 -19.74
CA GLU A 427 -10.06 25.22 -20.12
C GLU A 427 -10.22 25.67 -21.59
N ASN A 428 -9.21 26.34 -22.16
CA ASN A 428 -9.23 26.88 -23.51
C ASN A 428 -8.28 26.17 -24.49
N THR A 429 -7.53 25.18 -24.04
CA THR A 429 -6.70 24.33 -24.90
C THR A 429 -7.50 23.07 -25.21
N PRO A 430 -7.73 22.72 -26.49
CA PRO A 430 -8.35 21.45 -26.84
C PRO A 430 -7.62 20.30 -26.15
N LYS A 431 -8.36 19.39 -25.51
CA LYS A 431 -7.79 18.15 -24.98
C LYS A 431 -7.46 17.24 -26.15
N GLU A 432 -6.30 17.41 -26.76
CA GLU A 432 -5.71 16.37 -27.60
C GLU A 432 -5.20 15.26 -26.68
N HIS A 433 -6.12 14.42 -26.21
CA HIS A 433 -5.79 13.13 -25.65
C HIS A 433 -5.70 12.12 -26.79
N SER A 434 -4.77 12.33 -27.72
CA SER A 434 -4.35 11.23 -28.58
C SER A 434 -3.43 10.34 -27.75
N ASP A 435 -3.92 9.14 -27.43
CA ASP A 435 -3.06 8.07 -26.92
C ASP A 435 -1.85 7.96 -27.85
N ILE A 436 -0.64 7.87 -27.28
CA ILE A 436 0.58 7.74 -28.07
C ILE A 436 0.55 6.38 -28.77
N ILE A 437 0.34 6.40 -30.08
CA ILE A 437 0.41 5.21 -30.93
C ILE A 437 1.87 4.98 -31.27
N VAL A 438 2.44 3.88 -30.75
CA VAL A 438 3.83 3.50 -31.05
C VAL A 438 3.88 2.90 -32.46
N THR A 439 4.60 3.56 -33.37
CA THR A 439 4.80 3.07 -34.75
C THR A 439 5.98 2.10 -34.85
N GLN A 440 6.03 1.32 -35.93
CA GLN A 440 7.14 0.40 -36.17
C GLN A 440 8.48 1.14 -36.35
N GLU A 441 8.45 2.34 -36.95
CA GLU A 441 9.64 3.19 -37.10
C GLU A 441 10.21 3.59 -35.74
N MET A 442 9.35 4.03 -34.80
CA MET A 442 9.78 4.34 -33.43
C MET A 442 10.40 3.13 -32.72
N ILE A 443 9.88 1.92 -32.98
CA ILE A 443 10.43 0.68 -32.44
C ILE A 443 11.80 0.39 -33.05
N ASN A 444 11.96 0.53 -34.37
CA ASN A 444 13.23 0.31 -35.05
C ASN A 444 14.31 1.28 -34.55
N ASP A 445 13.97 2.57 -34.41
CA ASP A 445 14.84 3.60 -33.84
C ASP A 445 15.23 3.31 -32.40
N PHE A 446 14.28 2.83 -31.60
CA PHE A 446 14.54 2.43 -30.23
C PHE A 446 15.51 1.23 -30.17
N ILE A 447 15.28 0.20 -30.99
CA ILE A 447 16.14 -0.99 -31.08
C ILE A 447 17.54 -0.62 -31.60
N LEU A 448 17.66 0.31 -32.55
CA LEU A 448 18.95 0.80 -33.02
C LEU A 448 19.78 1.39 -31.87
N LYS A 449 19.13 2.12 -30.96
CA LYS A 449 19.75 2.75 -29.78
C LYS A 449 19.95 1.77 -28.62
N HIS A 450 19.12 0.74 -28.55
CA HIS A 450 19.09 -0.27 -27.49
C HIS A 450 18.99 -1.69 -28.09
N PRO A 451 20.06 -2.17 -28.76
CA PRO A 451 20.02 -3.45 -29.49
C PRO A 451 19.77 -4.65 -28.58
N ASP A 452 20.22 -4.55 -27.34
CA ASP A 452 20.02 -5.47 -26.23
C ASP A 452 18.55 -5.63 -25.79
N MET A 453 17.67 -4.71 -26.19
CA MET A 453 16.23 -4.76 -25.94
C MET A 453 15.44 -5.31 -27.12
N ASN A 454 16.11 -5.75 -28.21
CA ASN A 454 15.44 -6.31 -29.37
C ASN A 454 14.67 -7.60 -29.00
N PRO A 455 13.33 -7.63 -29.17
CA PRO A 455 12.49 -8.78 -28.87
C PRO A 455 12.96 -10.09 -29.51
N MET A 456 13.60 -10.04 -30.68
CA MET A 456 14.05 -11.23 -31.43
C MET A 456 15.11 -12.05 -30.69
N TYR A 457 15.85 -11.45 -29.75
CA TYR A 457 16.81 -12.17 -28.92
C TYR A 457 16.16 -12.90 -27.73
N PHE A 458 14.85 -12.76 -27.56
CA PHE A 458 14.11 -13.39 -26.49
C PHE A 458 13.27 -14.55 -27.03
N PRO A 459 13.30 -15.72 -26.39
CA PRO A 459 12.57 -16.89 -26.83
C PRO A 459 11.05 -16.64 -26.79
N LYS A 460 10.37 -17.07 -27.87
CA LYS A 460 8.90 -17.11 -27.96
C LYS A 460 8.33 -18.27 -27.14
N THR A 461 9.14 -19.31 -26.95
CA THR A 461 8.86 -20.48 -26.11
C THR A 461 9.80 -20.46 -24.93
N LEU A 462 9.34 -19.85 -23.85
CA LEU A 462 9.72 -20.17 -22.48
C LEU A 462 8.40 -20.25 -21.72
#